data_AF-A0A3A4KFD8-F1
#
_entry.id   AF-A0A3A4KFD8-F1
#
_cell.length_a   1.000
_cell.length_b   1.000
_cell.length_c   1.000
_cell.angle_alpha   90.00
_cell.angle_beta   90.00
_cell.angle_gamma   90.00
#
_symmetry.space_group_name_H-M   'P 1'
#
loop_
_entity.id
_entity.type
_entity.pdbx_description
1 polymer ?
#
loop_
_entity_poly.entity_id
_entity_poly.type
_entity_poly.pdbx_seq_one_letter_code
_entity_poly.pdbx_strand_id
1 'polypeptide(L)'
;MKKPDIWMPLYIGDYLADTIGLSHAQHGAYLLAIMAYWRKGGPLSEAEAQAIMGSEAASLARFFNITDDGWSHSRIDSELASAETRREKKSQAGRKGNAVRYNCDSTDTSTGSQCDSTAIANPRSSPSPSPSPSPSQSEPQSVLASQTTPDQTRDDLLAVPEFLDKRRGSRLPDGWQPSPELLAWANTECPIVDCVYETEKFTDFWRSQAGAKARKTDWDATWRNWMRKAGENGKGSRENGFIAIARGYTGD
;
A
#
# COMPACT_ATOMS: atom_id res chain seq x y z
N MET A 1 -7.49 -28.85 0.48
CA MET A 1 -6.48 -28.31 1.42
C MET A 1 -6.47 -26.79 1.32
N LYS A 2 -6.51 -26.07 2.45
CA LYS A 2 -6.35 -24.60 2.44
C LYS A 2 -4.95 -24.26 1.91
N LYS A 3 -4.81 -23.22 1.09
CA LYS A 3 -3.50 -22.77 0.58
C LYS A 3 -2.62 -22.34 1.78
N PRO A 4 -1.36 -22.79 1.88
CA PRO A 4 -0.47 -22.38 2.97
C PRO A 4 -0.24 -20.87 2.92
N ASP A 5 -0.24 -20.22 4.09
CA ASP A 5 0.06 -18.80 4.18
C ASP A 5 1.57 -18.59 3.90
N ILE A 6 1.88 -17.68 2.99
CA ILE A 6 3.26 -17.45 2.49
C ILE A 6 4.03 -16.53 3.46
N TRP A 7 3.32 -15.87 4.38
CA TRP A 7 3.89 -14.88 5.28
C TRP A 7 3.60 -15.24 6.74
N MET A 8 4.65 -15.15 7.57
CA MET A 8 4.59 -15.28 9.04
C MET A 8 5.25 -14.03 9.65
N PRO A 9 4.58 -13.31 10.57
CA PRO A 9 5.21 -12.22 11.29
C PRO A 9 6.24 -12.75 12.28
N LEU A 10 7.44 -12.14 12.28
CA LEU A 10 8.48 -12.42 13.26
C LEU A 10 9.09 -11.10 13.72
N TYR A 11 8.81 -10.72 14.97
CA TYR A 11 9.38 -9.53 15.59
C TYR A 11 10.72 -9.89 16.21
N ILE A 12 11.80 -9.32 15.66
CA ILE A 12 13.17 -9.68 16.05
C ILE A 12 13.46 -9.31 17.51
N GLY A 13 12.94 -8.18 17.99
CA GLY A 13 13.10 -7.77 19.39
C GLY A 13 12.51 -8.77 20.37
N ASP A 14 11.24 -9.13 20.17
CA ASP A 14 10.54 -10.11 21.01
C ASP A 14 11.15 -11.51 20.93
N TYR A 15 11.56 -11.91 19.71
CA TYR A 15 12.25 -13.18 19.52
C TYR A 15 13.56 -13.23 20.30
N LEU A 16 14.41 -12.20 20.19
CA LEU A 16 15.70 -12.18 20.88
C LEU A 16 15.54 -12.04 22.40
N ALA A 17 14.55 -11.30 22.88
CA ALA A 17 14.26 -11.16 24.30
C ALA A 17 13.97 -12.51 24.96
N ASP A 18 13.16 -13.35 24.31
CA ASP A 18 12.81 -14.66 24.84
C ASP A 18 13.88 -15.73 24.60
N THR A 19 14.72 -15.54 23.58
CA THR A 19 15.68 -16.56 23.15
C THR A 19 17.13 -16.29 23.54
N ILE A 20 17.41 -15.25 24.33
CA ILE A 20 18.79 -14.78 24.61
C ILE A 20 19.73 -15.83 25.25
N GLY A 21 19.17 -16.86 25.89
CA GLY A 21 19.91 -17.94 26.54
C GLY A 21 20.02 -19.23 25.72
N LEU A 22 19.60 -19.24 24.46
CA LEU A 22 19.63 -20.44 23.62
C LEU A 22 20.99 -20.61 22.94
N SER A 23 21.39 -21.86 22.75
CA SER A 23 22.47 -22.17 21.84
C SER A 23 22.06 -21.95 20.38
N HIS A 24 23.01 -21.80 19.47
CA HIS A 24 22.73 -21.71 18.03
C HIS A 24 21.87 -22.87 17.51
N ALA A 25 22.11 -24.09 18.00
CA ALA A 25 21.31 -25.27 17.66
C ALA A 25 19.87 -25.15 18.17
N GLN A 26 19.70 -24.66 19.41
CA GLN A 26 18.38 -24.43 20.00
C GLN A 26 17.61 -23.33 19.28
N HIS A 27 18.28 -22.25 18.84
CA HIS A 27 17.66 -21.23 18.01
C HIS A 27 17.14 -21.82 16.70
N GLY A 28 17.96 -22.64 16.01
CA GLY A 28 17.54 -23.30 14.78
C GLY A 28 16.34 -24.22 14.99
N ALA A 29 16.39 -25.06 16.02
CA ALA A 29 15.31 -25.98 16.39
C ALA A 29 14.00 -25.23 16.74
N TYR A 30 14.10 -24.19 17.57
CA TYR A 30 12.95 -23.36 17.95
C TYR A 30 12.35 -22.62 16.76
N LEU A 31 13.19 -22.04 15.89
CA LEU A 31 12.73 -21.35 14.69
C LEU A 31 12.01 -22.31 13.73
N LEU A 32 12.56 -23.50 13.51
CA LEU A 32 11.91 -24.54 12.70
C LEU A 32 10.58 -24.98 13.31
N ALA A 33 10.51 -25.12 14.64
CA ALA A 33 9.29 -25.48 15.33
C ALA A 33 8.18 -24.43 15.13
N ILE A 34 8.45 -23.14 15.34
CA ILE A 34 7.44 -22.09 15.14
C ILE A 34 7.03 -21.92 13.67
N MET A 35 7.95 -22.15 12.71
CA MET A 35 7.63 -22.15 11.29
C MET A 35 6.73 -23.33 10.90
N ALA A 36 7.01 -24.53 11.43
CA ALA A 36 6.17 -25.70 11.22
C ALA A 36 4.79 -25.52 11.85
N TYR A 37 4.75 -24.96 13.07
CA TYR A 37 3.53 -24.60 13.78
C TYR A 37 2.65 -23.66 12.96
N TRP A 38 3.23 -22.57 12.44
CA TRP A 38 2.51 -21.61 11.59
C TRP A 38 1.92 -22.26 10.34
N ARG A 39 2.72 -23.10 9.66
CA ARG A 39 2.27 -23.78 8.45
C ARG A 39 1.17 -24.80 8.72
N LYS A 40 1.19 -25.46 9.88
CA LYS A 40 0.15 -26.38 10.33
C LYS A 40 -1.12 -25.64 10.75
N GLY A 41 -0.97 -24.48 11.39
CA GLY A 41 -2.06 -23.67 11.92
C GLY A 41 -2.66 -24.22 13.22
N GLY A 42 -1.85 -24.90 14.04
CA GLY A 42 -2.29 -25.52 15.28
C GLY A 42 -1.18 -26.32 15.99
N PRO A 43 -1.49 -26.98 17.12
CA PRO A 43 -0.52 -27.64 17.97
C PRO A 43 0.26 -28.73 17.25
N LEU A 44 1.55 -28.84 17.57
CA LEU A 44 2.42 -29.91 17.07
C LEU A 44 2.23 -31.14 17.96
N SER A 45 1.98 -32.31 17.36
CA SER A 45 2.01 -33.56 18.11
C SER A 45 3.42 -33.83 18.67
N GLU A 46 3.52 -34.64 19.73
CA GLU A 46 4.81 -35.03 20.31
C GLU A 46 5.80 -35.56 19.26
N ALA A 47 5.32 -36.43 18.37
CA ALA A 47 6.14 -37.01 17.30
C ALA A 47 6.66 -35.96 16.31
N GLU A 48 5.83 -34.95 15.96
CA GLU A 48 6.25 -33.86 15.08
C GLU A 48 7.24 -32.93 15.78
N ALA A 49 6.97 -32.57 17.04
CA ALA A 49 7.86 -31.75 17.86
C ALA A 49 9.25 -32.41 17.97
N GLN A 50 9.29 -33.71 18.26
CA GLN A 50 10.51 -34.49 18.35
C GLN A 50 11.23 -34.62 17.00
N ALA A 51 10.50 -34.79 15.90
CA ALA A 51 11.07 -34.88 14.56
C ALA A 51 11.70 -33.55 14.09
N ILE A 52 11.14 -32.42 14.51
CA ILE A 52 11.62 -31.09 14.11
C ILE A 52 12.75 -30.60 15.03
N MET A 53 12.56 -30.71 16.35
CA MET A 53 13.51 -30.16 17.34
C MET A 53 14.59 -31.16 17.75
N GLY A 54 14.40 -32.45 17.51
CA GLY A 54 15.39 -33.49 17.82
C GLY A 54 15.75 -33.53 19.31
N SER A 55 17.04 -33.58 19.62
CA SER A 55 17.55 -33.60 21.00
C SER A 55 17.23 -32.33 21.80
N GLU A 56 16.92 -31.22 21.13
CA GLU A 56 16.65 -29.94 21.80
C GLU A 56 15.21 -29.80 22.32
N ALA A 57 14.31 -30.73 21.98
CA ALA A 57 12.89 -30.66 22.36
C ALA A 57 12.71 -30.46 23.87
N ALA A 58 13.43 -31.24 24.69
CA ALA A 58 13.36 -31.14 26.15
C ALA A 58 13.79 -29.75 26.67
N SER A 59 14.86 -29.18 26.11
CA SER A 59 15.35 -27.84 26.47
C SER A 59 14.35 -26.75 26.07
N LEU A 60 13.65 -26.94 24.96
CA LEU A 60 12.71 -25.99 24.37
C LEU A 60 11.29 -26.11 24.94
N ALA A 61 10.97 -27.19 25.66
CA ALA A 61 9.67 -27.42 26.32
C ALA A 61 9.16 -26.21 27.10
N ARG A 62 10.05 -25.45 27.74
CA ARG A 62 9.72 -24.24 28.50
C ARG A 62 9.07 -23.11 27.69
N PHE A 63 9.20 -23.12 26.36
CA PHE A 63 8.60 -22.11 25.46
C PHE A 63 7.23 -22.53 24.93
N PHE A 64 6.82 -23.78 25.16
CA PHE A 64 5.57 -24.34 24.67
C PHE A 64 4.66 -24.69 25.83
N ASN A 65 3.36 -24.58 25.58
CA ASN A 65 2.35 -25.13 26.47
C ASN A 65 2.06 -26.56 25.99
N ILE A 66 2.56 -27.55 26.73
CA ILE A 66 2.37 -28.97 26.42
C ILE A 66 1.06 -29.43 27.05
N THR A 67 0.10 -29.81 26.22
CA THR A 67 -1.20 -30.38 26.62
C THR A 67 -1.39 -31.75 25.98
N ASP A 68 -2.49 -32.43 26.30
CA ASP A 68 -2.85 -33.72 25.66
C ASP A 68 -3.01 -33.60 24.14
N ASP A 69 -3.33 -32.39 23.64
CA ASP A 69 -3.46 -32.07 22.21
C ASP A 69 -2.10 -31.79 21.54
N GLY A 70 -1.00 -31.77 22.30
CA GLY A 70 0.36 -31.56 21.85
C GLY A 70 0.99 -30.25 22.34
N TRP A 71 1.99 -29.79 21.59
CA TRP A 71 2.79 -28.61 21.87
C TRP A 71 2.14 -27.40 21.24
N SER A 72 1.57 -26.52 22.06
CA SER A 72 0.95 -25.25 21.65
C SER A 72 1.85 -24.05 21.95
N HIS A 73 1.72 -22.96 21.19
CA HIS A 73 2.55 -21.76 21.37
C HIS A 73 1.71 -20.48 21.32
N SER A 74 1.52 -19.86 22.49
CA SER A 74 0.63 -18.72 22.72
C SER A 74 0.84 -17.52 21.78
N ARG A 75 2.10 -17.12 21.56
CA ARG A 75 2.44 -16.04 20.63
C ARG A 75 2.00 -16.35 19.20
N ILE A 76 2.27 -17.56 18.72
CA ILE A 76 1.95 -17.95 17.34
C ILE A 76 0.43 -18.11 17.16
N ASP A 77 -0.27 -18.61 18.17
CA ASP A 77 -1.75 -18.69 18.16
C ASP A 77 -2.38 -17.30 18.02
N SER A 78 -1.85 -16.31 18.76
CA SER A 78 -2.30 -14.91 18.68
C SER A 78 -2.08 -14.31 17.29
N GLU A 79 -0.94 -14.61 16.67
CA GLU A 79 -0.62 -14.16 15.31
C GLU A 79 -1.47 -14.88 14.25
N LEU A 80 -1.75 -16.18 14.42
CA LEU A 80 -2.64 -16.94 13.54
C LEU A 80 -4.05 -16.36 13.55
N ALA A 81 -4.60 -16.07 14.73
CA ALA A 81 -5.91 -15.43 14.88
C ALA A 81 -5.96 -14.04 14.21
N SER A 82 -4.88 -13.27 14.37
CA SER A 82 -4.72 -11.96 13.73
C SER A 82 -4.63 -12.08 12.20
N ALA A 83 -3.90 -13.07 11.69
CA ALA A 83 -3.78 -13.33 10.26
C ALA A 83 -5.11 -13.79 9.65
N GLU A 84 -5.87 -14.66 10.32
CA GLU A 84 -7.22 -15.03 9.89
C GLU A 84 -8.15 -13.83 9.82
N THR A 85 -8.09 -12.95 10.80
CA THR A 85 -8.86 -11.69 10.80
C THR A 85 -8.50 -10.80 9.60
N ARG A 86 -7.19 -10.64 9.30
CA ARG A 86 -6.72 -9.85 8.14
C ARG A 86 -7.16 -10.50 6.82
N ARG A 87 -7.06 -11.82 6.71
CA ARG A 87 -7.50 -12.59 5.54
C ARG A 87 -9.00 -12.45 5.30
N GLU A 88 -9.80 -12.54 6.35
CA GLU A 88 -11.25 -12.37 6.26
C GLU A 88 -11.64 -10.96 5.85
N LYS A 89 -11.02 -9.92 6.44
CA LYS A 89 -11.24 -8.52 6.01
C LYS A 89 -10.90 -8.33 4.52
N LYS A 90 -9.79 -8.89 4.04
CA LYS A 90 -9.39 -8.82 2.62
C LYS A 90 -10.36 -9.61 1.71
N SER A 91 -10.81 -10.78 2.16
CA SER A 91 -11.82 -11.59 1.47
C SER A 91 -13.14 -10.82 1.34
N GLN A 92 -13.64 -10.23 2.43
CA GLN A 92 -14.85 -9.43 2.43
C GLN A 92 -14.74 -8.18 1.54
N ALA A 93 -13.61 -7.47 1.59
CA ALA A 93 -13.37 -6.34 0.69
C ALA A 93 -13.34 -6.79 -0.78
N GLY A 94 -12.73 -7.94 -1.06
CA GLY A 94 -12.74 -8.56 -2.39
C GLY A 94 -14.14 -8.92 -2.86
N ARG A 95 -14.94 -9.57 -2.01
CA ARG A 95 -16.36 -9.90 -2.29
C ARG A 95 -17.20 -8.66 -2.56
N LYS A 96 -17.07 -7.62 -1.73
CA LYS A 96 -17.77 -6.33 -1.93
C LYS A 96 -17.36 -5.66 -3.24
N GLY A 97 -16.06 -5.60 -3.54
CA GLY A 97 -15.57 -5.05 -4.80
C GLY A 97 -16.04 -5.84 -6.03
N ASN A 98 -16.08 -7.17 -5.92
CA ASN A 98 -16.58 -8.04 -6.96
C ASN A 98 -18.09 -7.87 -7.18
N ALA A 99 -18.87 -7.83 -6.09
CA ALA A 99 -20.32 -7.61 -6.16
C ALA A 99 -20.68 -6.28 -6.83
N VAL A 100 -19.95 -5.19 -6.55
CA VAL A 100 -20.16 -3.89 -7.22
C VAL A 100 -19.88 -3.99 -8.73
N ARG A 101 -18.87 -4.76 -9.15
CA ARG A 101 -18.54 -4.95 -10.57
C ARG A 101 -19.56 -5.78 -11.34
N TYR A 102 -20.17 -6.80 -10.71
CA TYR A 102 -21.15 -7.65 -11.39
C TYR A 102 -22.57 -7.10 -11.31
N ASN A 103 -22.88 -6.24 -10.33
CA ASN A 103 -24.22 -5.66 -10.17
C ASN A 103 -24.45 -4.43 -11.09
N CYS A 104 -23.40 -3.86 -11.69
CA CYS A 104 -23.56 -2.75 -12.66
C CYS A 104 -23.84 -3.22 -14.10
N ASP A 105 -23.92 -4.52 -14.36
CA ASP A 105 -24.21 -5.09 -15.69
C ASP A 105 -25.68 -5.53 -15.84
N SER A 106 -26.53 -5.27 -14.84
CA SER A 106 -27.93 -5.75 -14.79
C SER A 106 -28.98 -4.65 -14.98
N THR A 107 -28.63 -3.50 -15.55
CA THR A 107 -29.62 -2.48 -15.95
C THR A 107 -29.31 -1.94 -17.34
N ASP A 108 -29.62 -2.73 -18.36
CA ASP A 108 -30.44 -2.39 -19.55
C ASP A 108 -30.04 -3.27 -20.73
N THR A 109 -30.89 -4.22 -21.10
CA THR A 109 -31.37 -4.47 -22.48
C THR A 109 -32.24 -5.72 -22.46
N SER A 110 -33.55 -5.49 -22.43
CA SER A 110 -34.57 -6.46 -22.79
C SER A 110 -34.49 -6.73 -24.30
N THR A 111 -33.77 -7.76 -24.73
CA THR A 111 -34.09 -8.43 -25.99
C THR A 111 -33.68 -9.88 -25.89
N GLY A 112 -34.68 -10.77 -26.01
CA GLY A 112 -34.51 -12.19 -25.78
C GLY A 112 -33.49 -12.82 -26.73
N SER A 113 -32.57 -13.58 -26.17
CA SER A 113 -32.02 -14.74 -26.87
C SER A 113 -31.62 -15.78 -25.84
N GLN A 114 -32.26 -16.93 -25.98
CA GLN A 114 -32.05 -18.15 -25.24
C GLN A 114 -30.64 -18.66 -25.54
N CYS A 115 -29.77 -18.80 -24.54
CA CYS A 115 -28.53 -19.56 -24.68
C CYS A 115 -28.45 -20.64 -23.61
N ASP A 116 -28.58 -21.87 -24.07
CA ASP A 116 -28.35 -23.08 -23.30
C ASP A 116 -26.91 -23.11 -22.78
N SER A 117 -26.79 -23.49 -21.52
CA SER A 117 -25.52 -23.77 -20.86
C SER A 117 -24.90 -25.04 -21.45
N THR A 118 -23.68 -24.98 -21.97
CA THR A 118 -22.63 -26.00 -21.80
C THR A 118 -21.33 -25.57 -22.51
N ALA A 119 -20.21 -25.86 -21.86
CA ALA A 119 -18.92 -26.33 -22.43
C ALA A 119 -17.71 -25.60 -21.81
N ILE A 120 -17.02 -26.27 -20.89
CA ILE A 120 -15.72 -26.95 -21.10
C ILE A 120 -14.53 -25.97 -21.16
N ALA A 121 -13.73 -26.03 -20.10
CA ALA A 121 -12.37 -25.54 -20.08
C ALA A 121 -11.50 -26.30 -21.10
N ASN A 122 -10.69 -25.58 -21.89
CA ASN A 122 -9.41 -26.12 -22.36
C ASN A 122 -8.39 -24.99 -22.61
N PRO A 123 -7.07 -25.25 -22.45
CA PRO A 123 -6.00 -24.26 -22.39
C PRO A 123 -5.37 -23.98 -23.76
N ARG A 124 -4.56 -22.92 -23.80
CA ARG A 124 -3.72 -22.40 -24.90
C ARG A 124 -4.42 -21.44 -25.86
N SER A 125 -4.10 -20.16 -25.73
CA SER A 125 -3.32 -19.41 -26.73
C SER A 125 -3.12 -17.98 -26.25
N SER A 126 -1.85 -17.59 -26.05
CA SER A 126 -1.45 -16.19 -25.89
C SER A 126 -1.79 -15.39 -27.15
N PRO A 127 -2.09 -14.10 -27.00
CA PRO A 127 -1.26 -13.14 -27.70
C PRO A 127 -0.84 -11.98 -26.78
N SER A 128 0.47 -11.80 -26.73
CA SER A 128 1.12 -10.54 -26.34
C SER A 128 0.86 -9.49 -27.43
N PRO A 129 0.85 -8.20 -27.09
CA PRO A 129 1.64 -7.29 -27.91
C PRO A 129 2.54 -6.39 -27.06
N SER A 130 3.85 -6.62 -27.19
CA SER A 130 4.85 -5.55 -27.09
C SER A 130 4.73 -4.64 -28.32
N PRO A 131 5.08 -3.35 -28.20
CA PRO A 131 6.03 -2.83 -29.16
C PRO A 131 7.10 -1.94 -28.52
N SER A 132 8.32 -2.10 -29.03
CA SER A 132 9.49 -1.23 -28.88
C SER A 132 10.24 -1.32 -30.24
N PRO A 133 11.19 -0.44 -30.59
CA PRO A 133 11.03 0.96 -30.99
C PRO A 133 11.65 1.25 -32.40
N SER A 134 11.69 2.54 -32.77
CA SER A 134 12.62 3.18 -33.75
C SER A 134 12.05 3.50 -35.17
N PRO A 135 12.68 4.43 -35.94
CA PRO A 135 12.46 5.88 -35.81
C PRO A 135 12.24 6.56 -37.18
N SER A 136 11.65 7.76 -37.23
CA SER A 136 11.95 8.70 -38.32
C SER A 136 11.62 10.13 -37.94
N GLN A 137 12.71 10.90 -37.89
CA GLN A 137 12.76 12.35 -37.89
C GLN A 137 12.24 12.89 -39.23
N SER A 138 11.61 14.06 -39.22
CA SER A 138 11.90 15.20 -40.11
C SER A 138 10.84 16.29 -39.94
N GLU A 139 11.17 17.31 -39.13
CA GLU A 139 10.89 18.72 -39.46
C GLU A 139 11.84 19.14 -40.63
N PRO A 140 11.68 20.28 -41.35
CA PRO A 140 11.17 21.54 -40.79
C PRO A 140 10.46 22.57 -41.74
N GLN A 141 9.91 23.60 -41.08
CA GLN A 141 9.77 25.03 -41.47
C GLN A 141 8.61 25.57 -42.35
N SER A 142 7.85 26.45 -41.68
CA SER A 142 7.57 27.86 -42.01
C SER A 142 6.72 28.25 -43.23
N VAL A 143 5.57 28.89 -42.99
CA VAL A 143 5.24 30.24 -43.53
C VAL A 143 4.14 30.95 -42.70
N LEU A 144 4.58 32.04 -42.08
CA LEU A 144 3.99 33.37 -41.89
C LEU A 144 2.50 33.67 -42.25
N ALA A 145 1.81 34.21 -41.23
CA ALA A 145 0.80 35.30 -41.21
C ALA A 145 -0.42 35.29 -42.14
N SER A 146 -1.61 35.43 -41.52
CA SER A 146 -2.45 36.64 -41.71
C SER A 146 -3.49 36.78 -40.59
N GLN A 147 -3.62 38.02 -40.14
CA GLN A 147 -4.54 38.53 -39.13
C GLN A 147 -5.94 38.68 -39.74
N THR A 148 -6.99 38.43 -38.94
CA THR A 148 -8.23 39.22 -38.89
C THR A 148 -9.10 38.76 -37.72
N THR A 149 -9.06 39.49 -36.62
CA THR A 149 -10.25 39.92 -35.83
C THR A 149 -10.59 41.36 -36.31
N PRO A 150 -11.74 42.01 -36.01
CA PRO A 150 -12.67 41.78 -34.89
C PRO A 150 -14.19 42.00 -35.21
N ASP A 151 -15.07 41.56 -34.29
CA ASP A 151 -16.21 42.33 -33.71
C ASP A 151 -16.97 41.41 -32.71
N GLN A 152 -16.80 41.51 -31.38
CA GLN A 152 -17.57 42.31 -30.41
C GLN A 152 -19.11 42.26 -30.65
N THR A 153 -20.00 41.92 -29.70
CA THR A 153 -20.19 42.49 -28.35
C THR A 153 -21.27 41.68 -27.61
N ARG A 154 -21.04 41.30 -26.34
CA ARG A 154 -21.91 41.70 -25.20
C ARG A 154 -21.42 41.12 -23.86
N ASP A 155 -20.91 42.05 -23.04
CA ASP A 155 -20.89 42.05 -21.58
C ASP A 155 -22.26 41.65 -20.99
N ASP A 156 -22.28 40.91 -19.88
CA ASP A 156 -22.38 41.55 -18.56
C ASP A 156 -22.23 40.53 -17.40
N LEU A 157 -21.73 41.06 -16.29
CA LEU A 157 -21.25 40.41 -15.07
C LEU A 157 -22.39 39.86 -14.19
N LEU A 158 -22.12 38.81 -13.41
CA LEU A 158 -22.26 38.74 -11.94
C LEU A 158 -22.18 37.28 -11.43
N ALA A 159 -21.29 37.07 -10.46
CA ALA A 159 -21.07 35.83 -9.69
C ALA A 159 -22.32 35.39 -8.89
N VAL A 160 -22.56 34.08 -8.70
CA VAL A 160 -22.17 33.19 -7.57
C VAL A 160 -22.51 31.71 -7.97
N PRO A 161 -22.08 30.68 -7.23
CA PRO A 161 -21.10 29.68 -7.62
C PRO A 161 -21.70 28.41 -8.25
N GLU A 162 -21.06 27.85 -9.27
CA GLU A 162 -21.32 26.48 -9.73
C GLU A 162 -20.90 25.47 -8.65
N PHE A 163 -21.78 25.22 -7.69
CA PHE A 163 -21.78 23.96 -6.94
C PHE A 163 -22.31 22.85 -7.84
N LEU A 164 -21.54 22.44 -8.85
CA LEU A 164 -21.88 21.31 -9.71
C LEU A 164 -20.86 20.17 -9.56
N ASP A 165 -21.36 19.08 -8.96
CA ASP A 165 -20.92 17.67 -9.01
C ASP A 165 -19.55 17.24 -8.45
N LYS A 166 -19.47 17.24 -7.11
CA LYS A 166 -18.36 16.70 -6.28
C LYS A 166 -18.16 15.17 -6.30
N ARG A 167 -18.49 14.43 -7.35
CA ARG A 167 -18.28 12.96 -7.37
C ARG A 167 -17.35 12.43 -8.46
N ARG A 168 -16.66 13.30 -9.20
CA ARG A 168 -15.66 12.87 -10.18
C ARG A 168 -14.28 13.41 -9.79
N GLY A 169 -13.31 12.51 -9.61
CA GLY A 169 -11.95 12.91 -9.29
C GLY A 169 -11.33 13.64 -10.48
N SER A 170 -10.76 14.83 -10.23
CA SER A 170 -10.03 15.62 -11.22
C SER A 170 -8.53 15.44 -11.05
N ARG A 171 -7.77 15.71 -12.11
CA ARG A 171 -6.31 15.91 -11.99
C ARG A 171 -6.05 17.21 -11.21
N LEU A 172 -4.84 17.36 -10.68
CA LEU A 172 -4.44 18.59 -10.01
C LEU A 172 -4.54 19.74 -11.03
N PRO A 173 -5.32 20.81 -10.75
CA PRO A 173 -5.40 21.96 -11.64
C PRO A 173 -4.03 22.57 -11.88
N ASP A 174 -3.84 23.14 -13.08
CA ASP A 174 -2.61 23.88 -13.34
C ASP A 174 -2.58 25.14 -12.48
N GLY A 175 -1.42 25.45 -11.89
CA GLY A 175 -1.28 26.54 -10.92
C GLY A 175 -1.98 26.34 -9.58
N TRP A 176 -2.41 25.12 -9.22
CA TRP A 176 -3.04 24.87 -7.92
C TRP A 176 -2.11 25.27 -6.76
N GLN A 177 -2.66 26.03 -5.81
CA GLN A 177 -2.01 26.39 -4.56
C GLN A 177 -2.98 26.15 -3.39
N PRO A 178 -2.48 25.74 -2.22
CA PRO A 178 -3.29 25.64 -1.01
C PRO A 178 -3.88 27.01 -0.65
N SER A 179 -5.14 27.03 -0.21
CA SER A 179 -5.79 28.25 0.29
C SER A 179 -4.96 28.90 1.42
N PRO A 180 -4.96 30.24 1.56
CA PRO A 180 -4.30 30.92 2.68
C PRO A 180 -4.68 30.36 4.06
N GLU A 181 -5.94 29.93 4.24
CA GLU A 181 -6.40 29.26 5.47
C GLU A 181 -5.71 27.90 5.69
N LEU A 182 -5.43 27.18 4.61
CA LEU A 182 -4.80 25.87 4.63
C LEU A 182 -3.29 25.98 4.92
N LEU A 183 -2.65 27.04 4.42
CA LEU A 183 -1.27 27.41 4.77
C LEU A 183 -1.16 27.81 6.24
N ALA A 184 -2.11 28.60 6.75
CA ALA A 184 -2.16 28.96 8.17
C ALA A 184 -2.33 27.72 9.07
N TRP A 185 -3.19 26.78 8.65
CA TRP A 185 -3.33 25.48 9.32
C TRP A 185 -2.02 24.68 9.33
N ALA A 186 -1.33 24.58 8.18
CA ALA A 186 -0.08 23.84 8.09
C ALA A 186 1.05 24.45 8.93
N ASN A 187 1.15 25.77 8.99
CA ASN A 187 2.10 26.45 9.88
C ASN A 187 1.81 26.17 11.36
N THR A 188 0.54 25.95 11.73
CA THR A 188 0.15 25.65 13.11
C THR A 188 0.43 24.18 13.48
N GLU A 189 0.07 23.25 12.61
CA GLU A 189 0.18 21.80 12.87
C GLU A 189 1.58 21.23 12.58
N CYS A 190 2.29 21.83 11.61
CA CYS A 190 3.58 21.38 11.13
C CYS A 190 4.61 22.53 11.09
N PRO A 191 4.90 23.19 12.23
CA PRO A 191 5.77 24.38 12.28
C PRO A 191 7.23 24.11 11.90
N ILE A 192 7.62 22.84 11.81
CA ILE A 192 8.98 22.39 11.48
C ILE A 192 9.16 22.22 9.96
N VAL A 193 8.05 22.15 9.20
CA VAL A 193 8.07 21.82 7.78
C VAL A 193 8.03 23.11 6.96
N ASP A 194 8.95 23.24 6.01
CA ASP A 194 8.87 24.30 4.99
C ASP A 194 7.64 24.06 4.10
N CYS A 195 6.58 24.82 4.38
CA CYS A 195 5.29 24.69 3.71
C CYS A 195 5.37 24.98 2.21
N VAL A 196 6.26 25.86 1.78
CA VAL A 196 6.41 26.22 0.36
C VAL A 196 7.08 25.06 -0.37
N TYR A 197 8.21 24.60 0.16
CA TYR A 197 8.99 23.52 -0.43
C TYR A 197 8.21 22.19 -0.51
N GLU A 198 7.45 21.83 0.53
CA GLU A 198 6.62 20.63 0.50
C GLU A 198 5.41 20.75 -0.43
N THR A 199 4.91 21.98 -0.65
CA THR A 199 3.86 22.22 -1.65
C THR A 199 4.41 22.05 -3.07
N GLU A 200 5.61 22.54 -3.36
CA GLU A 200 6.26 22.33 -4.66
C GLU A 200 6.45 20.84 -4.97
N LYS A 201 7.01 20.08 -4.01
CA LYS A 201 7.12 18.62 -4.12
C LYS A 201 5.78 17.93 -4.37
N PHE A 202 4.75 18.35 -3.65
CA PHE A 202 3.41 17.82 -3.82
C PHE A 202 2.90 18.07 -5.24
N THR A 203 3.06 19.29 -5.77
CA THR A 203 2.62 19.61 -7.13
C THR A 203 3.36 18.80 -8.20
N ASP A 204 4.68 18.65 -8.09
CA ASP A 204 5.49 17.90 -9.04
C ASP A 204 5.16 16.40 -9.04
N PHE A 205 5.01 15.82 -7.84
CA PHE A 205 4.60 14.42 -7.67
C PHE A 205 3.24 14.15 -8.34
N TRP A 206 2.24 15.01 -8.10
CA TRP A 206 0.91 14.79 -8.64
C TRP A 206 0.77 15.15 -10.12
N ARG A 207 1.60 16.06 -10.65
CA ARG A 207 1.69 16.35 -12.08
C ARG A 207 2.32 15.20 -12.86
N SER A 208 3.37 14.58 -12.32
CA SER A 208 4.02 13.42 -12.95
C SER A 208 3.19 12.12 -12.84
N GLN A 209 2.26 12.04 -11.89
CA GLN A 209 1.43 10.85 -11.71
C GLN A 209 0.48 10.61 -12.90
N ALA A 210 0.63 9.45 -13.55
CA ALA A 210 -0.26 9.00 -14.62
C ALA A 210 -1.39 8.07 -14.12
N GLY A 211 -2.43 7.93 -14.94
CA GLY A 211 -3.52 6.96 -14.73
C GLY A 211 -4.54 7.35 -13.66
N ALA A 212 -5.42 6.40 -13.31
CA ALA A 212 -6.56 6.63 -12.41
C ALA A 212 -6.16 7.14 -11.02
N LYS A 213 -4.95 6.83 -10.54
CA LYS A 213 -4.45 7.27 -9.23
C LYS A 213 -4.21 8.79 -9.15
N ALA A 214 -3.96 9.43 -10.30
CA ALA A 214 -3.70 10.87 -10.41
C ALA A 214 -4.94 11.75 -10.25
N ARG A 215 -6.12 11.13 -10.12
CA ARG A 215 -7.40 11.83 -9.95
C ARG A 215 -7.81 11.83 -8.49
N LYS A 216 -8.10 13.00 -7.93
CA LYS A 216 -8.61 13.18 -6.57
C LYS A 216 -9.88 14.00 -6.57
N THR A 217 -10.76 13.68 -5.63
CA THR A 217 -12.02 14.41 -5.42
C THR A 217 -11.83 15.64 -4.55
N ASP A 218 -10.79 15.63 -3.70
CA ASP A 218 -10.45 16.72 -2.78
C ASP A 218 -8.92 16.83 -2.70
N TRP A 219 -8.39 17.86 -3.37
CA TRP A 219 -6.95 18.14 -3.41
C TRP A 219 -6.45 18.72 -2.08
N ASP A 220 -7.26 19.54 -1.39
CA ASP A 220 -6.91 20.13 -0.10
C ASP A 220 -6.77 19.06 0.99
N ALA A 221 -7.71 18.10 1.05
CA ALA A 221 -7.61 16.97 1.97
C ALA A 221 -6.40 16.08 1.67
N THR A 222 -6.07 15.91 0.39
CA THR A 222 -4.89 15.14 -0.04
C THR A 222 -3.61 15.85 0.41
N TRP A 223 -3.55 17.18 0.28
CA TRP A 223 -2.42 18.00 0.73
C TRP A 223 -2.29 18.04 2.26
N ARG A 224 -3.38 18.16 3.03
CA ARG A 224 -3.32 18.06 4.50
C ARG A 224 -2.71 16.74 4.96
N ASN A 225 -3.05 15.64 4.30
CA ASN A 225 -2.47 14.33 4.62
C ASN A 225 -1.00 14.22 4.21
N TRP A 226 -0.59 14.91 3.14
CA TRP A 226 0.82 15.03 2.77
C TRP A 226 1.62 15.76 3.85
N MET A 227 1.12 16.92 4.31
CA MET A 227 1.79 17.71 5.34
C MET A 227 1.95 16.97 6.67
N ARG A 228 0.94 16.21 7.11
CA ARG A 228 1.07 15.36 8.32
C ARG A 228 2.18 14.33 8.18
N LYS A 229 2.26 13.63 7.05
CA LYS A 229 3.33 12.65 6.77
C LYS A 229 4.70 13.30 6.65
N ALA A 230 4.79 14.48 6.03
CA ALA A 230 6.02 15.25 5.97
C ALA A 230 6.50 15.63 7.38
N GLY A 231 5.59 16.05 8.25
CA GLY A 231 5.87 16.32 9.67
C GLY A 231 6.32 15.08 10.46
N GLU A 232 5.69 13.92 10.24
CA GLU A 232 6.10 12.64 10.84
C GLU A 232 7.50 12.20 10.39
N ASN A 233 7.78 12.28 9.09
CA ASN A 233 9.09 11.95 8.53
C ASN A 233 10.18 12.91 9.00
N GLY A 234 9.85 14.21 9.14
CA GLY A 234 10.77 15.22 9.70
C GLY A 234 11.09 14.99 11.17
N LYS A 235 10.14 14.45 11.96
CA LYS A 235 10.36 14.04 13.36
C LYS A 235 11.22 12.78 13.45
N GLY A 236 10.94 11.76 12.63
CA GLY A 236 11.71 10.50 12.62
C GLY A 236 13.13 10.63 12.05
N SER A 237 13.39 11.61 11.18
CA SER A 237 14.73 11.86 10.64
C SER A 237 15.68 12.51 11.65
N ARG A 238 15.18 13.21 12.68
CA ARG A 238 16.03 13.80 13.73
C ARG A 238 16.48 12.78 14.79
N GLU A 239 15.66 11.77 15.11
CA GLU A 239 16.08 10.69 16.02
C GLU A 239 17.16 9.79 15.41
N ASN A 240 17.13 9.56 14.09
CA ASN A 240 18.18 8.83 13.38
C ASN A 240 19.33 9.71 12.85
N GLY A 241 19.19 11.03 12.89
CA GLY A 241 20.19 12.01 12.43
C GLY A 241 21.11 12.55 13.52
N PHE A 242 20.84 12.29 14.80
CA PHE A 242 21.64 12.81 15.93
C PHE A 242 22.77 11.87 16.41
N ILE A 243 22.95 10.69 15.81
CA ILE A 243 24.08 9.77 16.11
C ILE A 243 25.25 9.91 15.12
N ALA A 244 25.16 10.79 14.10
CA ALA A 244 26.13 10.82 13.00
C ALA A 244 27.03 12.06 12.91
N ILE A 245 27.21 12.87 13.98
CA ILE A 245 28.30 13.88 14.04
C ILE A 245 28.90 13.93 15.45
N ALA A 246 29.59 12.86 15.83
CA ALA A 246 30.53 12.89 16.95
C ALA A 246 31.63 11.83 16.74
N ARG A 247 32.47 12.01 15.72
CA ARG A 247 33.81 11.39 15.67
C ARG A 247 34.70 12.04 14.62
N GLY A 248 35.70 12.77 15.12
CA GLY A 248 37.00 12.91 14.48
C GLY A 248 37.27 14.24 13.81
N TYR A 249 37.74 15.22 14.58
CA TYR A 249 38.91 16.02 14.22
C TYR A 249 39.53 16.60 15.51
N THR A 250 40.55 15.92 16.01
CA THR A 250 41.46 16.35 17.09
C THR A 250 42.89 16.03 16.65
N GLY A 251 43.77 17.04 16.64
CA GLY A 251 45.24 16.95 16.49
C GLY A 251 45.72 16.71 15.05
N ASP A 252 46.70 17.40 14.49
CA ASP A 252 47.78 18.26 15.03
C ASP A 252 48.02 19.47 14.12
#